data_AF-A0A1Q7YMK0-F1
#
_entry.id   AF-A0A1Q7YMK0-F1
#
_cell.length_a   1.000
_cell.length_b   1.000
_cell.length_c   1.000
_cell.angle_alpha   90.00
_cell.angle_beta   90.00
_cell.angle_gamma   90.00
#
_symmetry.space_group_name_H-M   'P 1'
#
loop_
_entity.id
_entity.type
_entity.pdbx_description
1 polymer ?
#
loop_
_entity_poly.entity_id
_entity_poly.type
_entity_poly.pdbx_seq_one_letter_code
_entity_poly.pdbx_strand_id
1 'polypeptide(L)'
;MRARSGHFKFDKKVKWKNLVSAFRPLFLKFLEETQQLPEDMESVDVLIEENLRDLRNNRKPEGYNREGLMRMIFPISNQVEFYLYGRGKTIEVARVTEQLSRILQKYHLKHTIEWDRLKIFADKKEA
;
A
#
# COMPACT_ATOMS: atom_id res chain seq x y z
N MET A 1 -5.04 16.33 -8.80
CA MET A 1 -6.33 15.61 -8.62
C MET A 1 -6.51 15.29 -7.15
N ARG A 2 -7.75 15.24 -6.62
CA ARG A 2 -8.06 14.75 -5.26
C ARG A 2 -8.60 13.34 -5.34
N ALA A 3 -8.13 12.44 -4.47
CA ALA A 3 -8.61 11.06 -4.38
C ALA A 3 -8.78 10.66 -2.91
N ARG A 4 -9.68 9.72 -2.64
CA ARG A 4 -9.78 9.05 -1.34
C ARG A 4 -8.92 7.80 -1.28
N SER A 5 -8.75 7.14 -2.43
CA SER A 5 -7.90 5.96 -2.53
C SER A 5 -7.17 5.86 -3.86
N GLY A 6 -5.95 5.32 -3.82
CA GLY A 6 -5.22 4.81 -4.97
C GLY A 6 -5.11 3.29 -4.90
N HIS A 7 -5.60 2.59 -5.91
CA HIS A 7 -5.57 1.13 -5.98
C HIS A 7 -4.50 0.66 -6.96
N PHE A 8 -3.49 -0.04 -6.44
CA PHE A 8 -2.43 -0.67 -7.23
C PHE A 8 -2.84 -2.07 -7.62
N LYS A 9 -2.97 -2.31 -8.93
CA LYS A 9 -3.25 -3.64 -9.48
C LYS A 9 -2.06 -4.07 -10.32
N PHE A 10 -1.43 -5.16 -9.93
CA PHE A 10 -0.25 -5.66 -10.63
C PHE A 10 -0.64 -6.54 -11.81
N ASP A 11 0.26 -6.62 -12.80
CA ASP A 11 0.12 -7.56 -13.90
C ASP A 11 0.02 -9.00 -13.39
N LYS A 12 -0.71 -9.87 -14.11
CA LYS A 12 -0.93 -11.29 -13.74
C LYS A 12 0.35 -12.11 -13.49
N LYS A 13 1.49 -11.65 -14.01
CA LYS A 13 2.80 -12.32 -13.84
C LYS A 13 3.47 -11.96 -12.51
N VAL A 14 3.08 -10.86 -11.88
CA VAL A 14 3.61 -10.42 -10.59
C VAL A 14 3.00 -11.28 -9.49
N LYS A 15 3.87 -11.80 -8.63
CA LYS A 15 3.52 -12.57 -7.43
C LYS A 15 3.96 -11.79 -6.19
N TRP A 16 3.43 -12.13 -5.02
CA TRP A 16 3.81 -11.49 -3.75
C TRP A 16 5.32 -11.46 -3.53
N LYS A 17 6.02 -12.58 -3.82
CA LYS A 17 7.48 -12.64 -3.66
C LYS A 17 8.26 -11.64 -4.53
N ASN A 18 7.68 -11.12 -5.61
CA ASN A 18 8.33 -10.10 -6.42
C ASN A 18 8.40 -8.75 -5.71
N LEU A 19 7.55 -8.49 -4.71
CA LEU A 19 7.55 -7.23 -3.96
C LEU A 19 8.68 -7.17 -2.92
N VAL A 20 9.32 -8.29 -2.57
CA VAL A 20 10.31 -8.37 -1.46
C VAL A 20 11.39 -7.29 -1.55
N SER A 21 11.98 -7.09 -2.73
CA SER A 21 13.06 -6.09 -2.93
C SER A 21 12.57 -4.64 -2.89
N ALA A 22 11.31 -4.42 -3.26
CA ALA A 22 10.69 -3.09 -3.30
C ALA A 22 10.00 -2.73 -1.97
N PHE A 23 9.69 -3.70 -1.11
CA PHE A 23 8.77 -3.49 0.00
C PHE A 23 9.31 -2.56 1.07
N ARG A 24 10.54 -2.75 1.54
CA ARG A 24 11.15 -1.85 2.55
C ARG A 24 11.14 -0.38 2.09
N PRO A 25 11.67 0.00 0.91
CA PRO A 25 11.63 1.40 0.48
C PRO A 25 10.20 1.89 0.21
N LEU A 26 9.30 1.04 -0.29
CA LEU A 26 7.88 1.37 -0.47
C LEU A 26 7.21 1.71 0.87
N PHE A 27 7.44 0.88 1.89
CA PHE A 27 6.83 0.98 3.21
C PHE A 27 7.35 2.19 3.99
N LEU A 28 8.67 2.41 3.99
CA LEU A 28 9.28 3.59 4.61
C LEU A 28 8.79 4.87 3.94
N LYS A 29 8.75 4.91 2.60
CA LYS A 29 8.24 6.08 1.89
C LYS A 29 6.79 6.38 2.23
N PHE A 30 5.96 5.33 2.35
CA PHE A 30 4.58 5.48 2.79
C PHE A 30 4.50 6.11 4.19
N LEU A 31 5.26 5.59 5.17
CA LEU A 31 5.24 6.10 6.54
C LEU A 31 5.75 7.56 6.62
N GLU A 32 6.81 7.89 5.91
CA GLU A 32 7.36 9.26 5.85
C GLU A 32 6.34 10.25 5.28
N GLU A 33 5.78 9.95 4.11
CA GLU A 33 4.87 10.87 3.41
C GLU A 33 3.53 11.02 4.12
N THR A 34 3.15 10.03 4.92
CA THR A 34 1.92 10.07 5.73
C THR A 34 2.17 10.57 7.15
N GLN A 35 3.41 10.92 7.52
CA GLN A 35 3.79 11.31 8.89
C GLN A 35 3.39 10.26 9.93
N GLN A 36 3.47 8.98 9.56
CA GLN A 36 3.12 7.82 10.38
C GLN A 36 4.34 6.97 10.74
N LEU A 37 5.55 7.48 10.51
CA LEU A 37 6.79 6.82 10.91
C LEU A 37 6.89 6.82 12.45
N PRO A 38 6.91 5.63 13.10
CA PRO A 38 7.20 5.53 14.54
C PRO A 38 8.54 6.17 14.92
N GLU A 39 8.62 6.72 16.13
CA GLU A 39 9.87 7.28 16.67
C GLU A 39 10.91 6.18 16.95
N ASP A 40 10.45 5.02 17.40
CA ASP A 40 11.29 3.85 17.63
C ASP A 40 11.54 3.06 16.34
N MET A 41 12.79 3.10 15.88
CA MET A 41 13.23 2.40 14.67
C MET A 41 13.20 0.88 14.80
N GLU A 42 13.36 0.31 15.99
CA GLU A 42 13.24 -1.14 16.18
C GLU A 42 11.81 -1.60 15.89
N SER A 43 10.82 -0.86 16.39
CA SER A 43 9.40 -1.08 16.05
C SER A 43 9.14 -1.00 14.55
N VAL A 44 9.81 -0.10 13.81
CA VAL A 44 9.69 -0.01 12.35
C VAL A 44 10.25 -1.25 11.66
N ASP A 45 11.42 -1.73 12.10
CA ASP A 45 12.05 -2.91 11.52
C ASP A 45 11.22 -4.17 11.75
N VAL A 46 10.59 -4.32 12.93
CA VAL A 46 9.66 -5.42 13.20
C VAL A 46 8.48 -5.40 12.23
N LEU A 47 7.82 -4.25 12.05
CA LEU A 47 6.69 -4.11 11.12
C LEU A 47 7.09 -4.46 9.69
N ILE A 48 8.27 -4.03 9.24
CA ILE A 48 8.76 -4.34 7.90
C ILE A 48 9.05 -5.84 7.77
N GLU A 49 9.70 -6.43 8.76
CA GLU A 49 10.11 -7.83 8.72
C GLU A 49 8.92 -8.80 8.76
N GLU A 50 7.86 -8.51 9.51
CA GLU A 50 6.61 -9.27 9.50
C GLU A 50 6.02 -9.37 8.09
N ASN A 51 5.93 -8.23 7.40
CA ASN A 51 5.45 -8.18 6.03
C ASN A 51 6.40 -8.87 5.04
N LEU A 52 7.71 -8.67 5.19
CA LEU A 52 8.71 -9.33 4.34
C LEU A 52 8.68 -10.85 4.51
N ARG A 53 8.42 -11.36 5.72
CA ARG A 53 8.27 -12.80 5.97
C ARG A 53 7.13 -13.38 5.13
N ASP A 54 6.00 -12.71 5.03
CA ASP A 54 4.90 -13.14 4.17
C ASP A 54 5.27 -13.07 2.69
N LEU A 55 5.85 -11.95 2.25
CA LEU A 55 6.25 -11.78 0.86
C LEU A 55 7.28 -12.83 0.41
N ARG A 56 8.28 -13.14 1.24
CA ARG A 56 9.29 -14.19 0.95
C ARG A 56 8.64 -15.56 0.80
N ASN A 57 7.59 -15.85 1.56
CA ASN A 57 6.78 -17.05 1.43
C ASN A 57 5.71 -16.96 0.33
N ASN A 58 5.77 -15.93 -0.50
CA ASN A 58 4.80 -15.65 -1.57
C ASN A 58 3.34 -15.54 -1.07
N ARG A 59 3.17 -15.01 0.14
CA ARG A 59 1.86 -14.76 0.77
C ARG A 59 1.54 -13.27 0.79
N LYS A 60 0.24 -12.97 0.90
CA LYS A 60 -0.27 -11.61 1.07
C LYS A 60 0.28 -11.02 2.37
N PRO A 61 0.93 -9.85 2.34
CA PRO A 61 1.38 -9.17 3.55
C PRO A 61 0.19 -8.51 4.28
N GLU A 62 0.45 -8.00 5.49
CA GLU A 62 -0.54 -7.23 6.25
C GLU A 62 -0.67 -5.79 5.73
N GLY A 63 0.45 -5.18 5.37
CA GLY A 63 0.61 -3.77 5.06
C GLY A 63 0.67 -2.90 6.31
N TYR A 64 -0.03 -1.77 6.26
CA TYR A 64 -0.20 -0.85 7.38
C TYR A 64 -1.68 -0.48 7.50
N ASN A 65 -2.47 -1.43 8.00
CA ASN A 65 -3.92 -1.28 8.14
C ASN A 65 -4.31 -0.83 9.56
N ARG A 66 -3.74 0.29 10.01
CA ARG A 66 -3.96 0.86 11.35
C ARG A 66 -4.72 2.17 11.27
N GLU A 67 -5.26 2.65 12.38
CA GLU A 67 -5.82 4.01 12.41
C GLU A 67 -4.71 5.05 12.21
N GLY A 68 -4.96 6.01 11.33
CA GLY A 68 -3.95 6.99 10.91
C GLY A 68 -4.49 7.89 9.80
N LEU A 69 -3.66 8.76 9.25
CA LEU A 69 -4.03 9.63 8.12
C LEU A 69 -4.32 8.82 6.85
N MET A 70 -3.55 7.76 6.65
CA MET A 70 -3.67 6.83 5.53
C MET A 70 -3.39 5.39 5.97
N ARG A 71 -4.03 4.46 5.27
CA ARG A 71 -3.81 3.02 5.43
C ARG A 71 -3.25 2.45 4.14
N MET A 72 -2.33 1.50 4.28
CA MET A 72 -1.87 0.66 3.19
C MET A 72 -2.47 -0.73 3.37
N ILE A 73 -3.42 -1.08 2.51
CA ILE A 73 -4.31 -2.23 2.72
C ILE A 73 -4.07 -3.26 1.61
N PHE A 74 -3.74 -4.48 2.00
CA PHE A 74 -3.65 -5.63 1.10
C PHE A 74 -4.92 -6.49 1.24
N PRO A 75 -5.85 -6.46 0.27
CA PRO A 75 -7.14 -7.15 0.36
C PRO A 75 -6.98 -8.67 0.24
N ILE A 76 -7.93 -9.41 0.78
CA ILE A 76 -8.08 -10.83 0.48
C ILE A 76 -8.63 -10.94 -0.95
N SER A 77 -7.75 -11.31 -1.89
CA SER A 77 -8.04 -11.35 -3.32
C SER A 77 -7.19 -12.43 -3.98
N ASN A 78 -7.65 -12.92 -5.14
CA ASN A 78 -6.85 -13.82 -5.99
C ASN A 78 -5.79 -13.04 -6.81
N GLN A 79 -5.83 -11.71 -6.76
CA GLN A 79 -4.90 -10.83 -7.47
C GLN A 79 -3.86 -10.27 -6.50
N VAL A 80 -2.66 -9.99 -7.01
CA VAL A 80 -1.68 -9.19 -6.29
C VAL A 80 -2.06 -7.74 -6.47
N GLU A 81 -2.56 -7.13 -5.41
CA GLU A 81 -3.06 -5.76 -5.41
C GLU A 81 -2.98 -5.15 -3.99
N PHE A 82 -2.96 -3.83 -3.89
CA PHE A 82 -3.09 -3.12 -2.61
C PHE A 82 -3.65 -1.72 -2.80
N TYR A 83 -4.17 -1.15 -1.72
CA TYR A 83 -4.76 0.19 -1.71
C TYR A 83 -3.99 1.11 -0.77
N LEU A 84 -3.86 2.37 -1.17
CA LEU A 84 -3.73 3.47 -0.24
C LEU A 84 -5.11 4.06 0.02
N TYR A 85 -5.49 4.17 1.29
CA TYR A 85 -6.80 4.68 1.68
C TYR A 85 -6.65 5.80 2.71
N GLY A 86 -7.02 7.01 2.32
CA GLY A 86 -7.02 8.17 3.20
C GLY A 86 -8.35 8.35 3.95
N ARG A 87 -8.33 9.09 5.05
CA ARG A 87 -9.54 9.45 5.81
C ARG A 87 -10.57 10.23 4.97
N GLY A 88 -10.13 10.97 3.96
CA GLY A 88 -10.99 11.75 3.06
C GLY A 88 -10.40 11.93 1.66
N LYS A 89 -11.15 12.58 0.77
CA LYS A 89 -10.66 12.93 -0.58
C LYS A 89 -9.64 14.07 -0.48
N THR A 90 -8.37 13.76 -0.66
CA THR A 90 -7.26 14.73 -0.52
C THR A 90 -6.32 14.68 -1.71
N ILE A 91 -5.56 15.76 -1.91
CA ILE A 91 -4.46 15.79 -2.90
C ILE A 91 -3.34 14.87 -2.41
N GLU A 92 -3.19 14.75 -1.09
CA GLU A 92 -2.16 13.94 -0.44
C GLU A 92 -2.24 12.47 -0.84
N VAL A 93 -3.43 11.86 -0.83
CA VAL A 93 -3.59 10.46 -1.29
C VAL A 93 -3.08 10.26 -2.71
N ALA A 94 -3.38 11.20 -3.63
CA ALA A 94 -2.92 11.11 -5.01
C ALA A 94 -1.39 11.24 -5.09
N ARG A 95 -0.82 12.21 -4.37
CA ARG A 95 0.62 12.45 -4.29
C ARG A 95 1.38 11.23 -3.77
N VAL A 96 0.97 10.67 -2.63
CA VAL A 96 1.60 9.48 -2.03
C VAL A 96 1.47 8.29 -2.98
N THR A 97 0.30 8.09 -3.59
CA THR A 97 0.08 7.01 -4.57
C THR A 97 1.05 7.12 -5.75
N GLU A 98 1.22 8.32 -6.31
CA GLU A 98 2.16 8.53 -7.43
C GLU A 98 3.62 8.31 -7.01
N GLN A 99 4.01 8.73 -5.81
CA GLN A 99 5.36 8.49 -5.30
C GLN A 99 5.64 7.00 -5.10
N LEU A 100 4.69 6.25 -4.52
CA LEU A 100 4.82 4.79 -4.36
C LEU A 100 4.86 4.09 -5.73
N SER A 101 4.09 4.57 -6.71
CA SER A 101 4.14 4.06 -8.09
C SER A 101 5.53 4.17 -8.70
N ARG A 102 6.21 5.31 -8.51
CA ARG A 102 7.59 5.50 -9.00
C ARG A 102 8.57 4.50 -8.36
N ILE A 103 8.40 4.19 -7.08
CA ILE A 103 9.20 3.14 -6.42
C ILE A 103 8.94 1.80 -7.09
N LEU A 104 7.69 1.37 -7.21
CA LEU A 104 7.35 0.10 -7.86
C LEU A 104 7.89 0.00 -9.30
N GLN A 105 7.84 1.09 -10.07
CA GLN A 105 8.40 1.16 -11.42
C GLN A 105 9.92 0.97 -11.43
N LYS A 106 10.65 1.56 -10.47
CA LYS A 106 12.11 1.38 -10.31
C LYS A 106 12.49 -0.07 -10.09
N TYR A 107 11.62 -0.86 -9.46
CA TYR A 107 11.80 -2.30 -9.24
C TYR A 107 11.17 -3.16 -10.35
N HIS A 108 10.78 -2.55 -11.49
CA HIS A 108 10.17 -3.23 -12.64
C HIS A 108 8.87 -3.98 -12.31
N LEU A 109 8.14 -3.55 -11.28
CA LEU A 109 6.85 -4.12 -10.92
C LEU A 109 5.75 -3.44 -11.72
N LYS A 110 5.35 -4.06 -12.84
CA LYS A 110 4.27 -3.55 -13.71
C LYS A 110 2.93 -3.53 -12.96
N HIS A 111 2.29 -2.36 -12.98
CA HIS A 111 1.01 -2.13 -12.31
C HIS A 111 0.24 -0.99 -12.97
N THR A 112 -1.06 -0.96 -12.68
CA THR A 112 -1.95 0.16 -12.99
C THR A 112 -2.49 0.76 -11.69
N ILE A 113 -2.84 2.06 -11.73
CA ILE A 113 -3.52 2.74 -10.62
C ILE A 113 -4.98 2.98 -11.00
N GLU A 114 -5.90 2.49 -10.17
CA GLU A 114 -7.32 2.83 -10.24
C GLU A 114 -7.69 3.75 -9.05
N TRP A 115 -8.33 4.89 -9.32
CA TRP A 115 -8.69 5.85 -8.27
C TRP A 115 -10.10 5.58 -7.71
N ASP A 116 -10.29 5.84 -6.41
CA ASP A 116 -11.60 5.78 -5.72
C ASP A 116 -12.38 4.45 -5.89
N ARG A 117 -11.67 3.33 -6.13
CA ARG A 117 -12.26 2.00 -6.39
C ARG A 117 -12.32 1.07 -5.19
N LEU A 118 -12.03 1.55 -3.98
CA LEU A 118 -12.10 0.72 -2.77
C LEU A 118 -13.57 0.40 -2.43
N LYS A 119 -14.05 -0.76 -2.90
CA LYS A 119 -15.44 -1.21 -2.72
C LYS A 119 -15.78 -1.61 -1.28
N ILE A 120 -14.80 -2.06 -0.49
CA ILE A 120 -15.00 -2.57 0.88
C ILE A 120 -15.62 -1.53 1.83
N PHE A 121 -15.52 -0.23 1.52
CA PHE A 121 -16.13 0.85 2.31
C PHE A 121 -17.19 1.66 1.55
N ALA A 122 -17.56 1.26 0.33
CA ALA A 122 -18.65 1.91 -0.41
C ALA A 122 -20.00 1.66 0.28
N ASP A 123 -20.18 0.46 0.84
CA ASP A 123 -21.47 0.00 1.40
C ASP A 123 -21.75 0.51 2.83
N LYS A 124 -20.83 1.27 3.46
CA LYS A 124 -21.04 1.85 4.80
C LYS A 124 -21.58 3.28 4.80
N LYS A 125 -22.01 3.80 3.64
CA LYS A 125 -22.54 5.18 3.52
C LYS A 125 -24.05 5.26 3.28
N GLU A 126 -24.76 4.14 3.28
CA GLU A 126 -26.23 4.10 3.11
C GLU A 126 -26.90 3.23 4.19
N ALA A 127 -26.63 3.52 5.47
CA ALA A 127 -27.42 3.06 6.60
C ALA A 127 -27.61 4.19 7.60
#